data_AF-A0A1U7DV61-F1
#
_entry.id   AF-A0A1U7DV61-F1
#
_cell.length_a   1.000
_cell.length_b   1.000
_cell.length_c   1.000
_cell.angle_alpha   90.00
_cell.angle_beta   90.00
_cell.angle_gamma   90.00
#
_symmetry.space_group_name_H-M   'P 1'
#
loop_
_entity.id
_entity.type
_entity.pdbx_description
1 polymer ?
#
loop_
_entity_poly.entity_id
_entity_poly.type
_entity_poly.pdbx_seq_one_letter_code
_entity_poly.pdbx_strand_id
1 'polypeptide(L)'
;MSHKNILHFFNELVETHQIPKAYKKLSFKFNNKAFFNSKANCAKGILPKVETYIAFPGFLTPQFHSNQFKAKCIEQKNQECFGIILSPEIKNTQEYLVQNLSKNSRSPILKKKKRLEACFNITYKVFYGNINKDEYDRLMNTAYAMLVRRFEQRNDSNFILKNWNKYLEILYPLINQNKASFFVIYNENTPIQISINFHYNKTFFAYIPAYNIDYAQFGLGNTAVFKQLEWCIENNYEYLDMGNGDLEYKVRWCNYQYSLETHIIYLKSNFIARIKALKPIYRVKLINFIKTLKNLKQNKTQNTKTFKKIPSEYIIKPIDDIASIEKHNNLKEINFFETHTTKHLSKIICDFIYAEKEHLNKIKIYSILNSSNYIVKTPNKGINILFK
;
A
#
# COMPACT_ATOMS: atom_id res chain seq x y z
N MET A 1 -17.47 34.03 2.63
CA MET A 1 -17.78 32.67 3.14
C MET A 1 -17.21 31.61 2.21
N SER A 2 -16.24 30.87 2.74
CA SER A 2 -15.33 29.94 2.04
C SER A 2 -16.04 28.88 1.18
N HIS A 3 -15.76 28.88 -0.12
CA HIS A 3 -16.17 27.83 -1.07
C HIS A 3 -15.34 26.54 -0.86
N LYS A 4 -15.72 25.68 0.09
CA LYS A 4 -15.24 24.28 0.15
C LYS A 4 -16.42 23.31 0.09
N ASN A 5 -17.04 23.17 -1.08
CA ASN A 5 -18.08 22.15 -1.35
C ASN A 5 -17.53 20.93 -2.12
N ILE A 6 -16.21 20.71 -2.10
CA ILE A 6 -15.57 19.52 -2.70
C ILE A 6 -15.08 18.64 -1.56
N LEU A 7 -15.65 17.43 -1.45
CA LEU A 7 -15.32 16.41 -0.46
C LEU A 7 -14.74 15.19 -1.16
N HIS A 8 -13.85 14.46 -0.47
CA HIS A 8 -13.27 13.22 -0.99
C HIS A 8 -14.05 12.03 -0.44
N PHE A 9 -14.90 11.39 -1.26
CA PHE A 9 -15.84 10.37 -0.81
C PHE A 9 -15.14 9.24 -0.05
N PHE A 10 -14.04 8.74 -0.60
CA PHE A 10 -13.29 7.65 0.03
C PHE A 10 -12.74 8.03 1.40
N ASN A 11 -12.35 9.29 1.60
CA ASN A 11 -11.81 9.72 2.90
C ASN A 11 -12.94 9.80 3.94
N GLU A 12 -14.10 10.32 3.57
CA GLU A 12 -15.29 10.28 4.44
C GLU A 12 -15.65 8.83 4.81
N LEU A 13 -15.60 7.93 3.82
CA LEU A 13 -15.91 6.51 4.05
C LEU A 13 -14.96 5.86 5.06
N VAL A 14 -13.65 6.03 4.92
CA VAL A 14 -12.67 5.25 5.70
C VAL A 14 -12.11 5.97 6.92
N GLU A 15 -12.10 7.30 6.94
CA GLU A 15 -11.54 8.07 8.05
C GLU A 15 -12.62 8.47 9.06
N THR A 16 -13.82 8.84 8.58
CA THR A 16 -14.93 9.26 9.44
C THR A 16 -16.00 8.17 9.60
N HIS A 17 -15.96 7.12 8.77
CA HIS A 17 -16.98 6.06 8.70
C HIS A 17 -18.38 6.60 8.39
N GLN A 18 -18.44 7.69 7.63
CA GLN A 18 -19.70 8.31 7.24
C GLN A 18 -19.94 8.18 5.75
N ILE A 19 -21.18 7.83 5.40
CA ILE A 19 -21.69 7.97 4.05
C ILE A 19 -22.45 9.29 3.98
N PRO A 20 -22.18 10.15 2.98
CA PRO A 20 -22.90 11.41 2.87
C PRO A 20 -24.41 11.23 2.74
N LYS A 21 -25.17 12.14 3.36
CA LYS A 21 -26.64 12.03 3.50
C LYS A 21 -27.41 11.98 2.18
N ALA A 22 -26.81 12.42 1.08
CA ALA A 22 -27.42 12.35 -0.25
C ALA A 22 -27.60 10.90 -0.77
N TYR A 23 -26.79 9.96 -0.29
CA TYR A 23 -26.82 8.56 -0.70
C TYR A 23 -27.82 7.78 0.17
N LYS A 24 -28.87 7.25 -0.47
CA LYS A 24 -29.89 6.41 0.17
C LYS A 24 -29.38 4.99 0.38
N LYS A 25 -28.74 4.43 -0.65
CA LYS A 25 -28.20 3.06 -0.65
C LYS A 25 -26.96 3.01 -1.52
N LEU A 26 -26.00 2.17 -1.13
CA LEU A 26 -24.86 1.78 -1.94
C LEU A 26 -24.89 0.24 -2.05
N SER A 27 -24.64 -0.29 -3.23
CA SER A 27 -24.48 -1.73 -3.45
C SER A 27 -23.20 -2.01 -4.22
N PHE A 28 -22.60 -3.17 -4.01
CA PHE A 28 -21.49 -3.60 -4.85
C PHE A 28 -21.96 -3.79 -6.29
N LYS A 29 -21.17 -3.31 -7.25
CA LYS A 29 -21.49 -3.43 -8.67
C LYS A 29 -21.34 -4.85 -9.21
N PHE A 30 -20.46 -5.65 -8.60
CA PHE A 30 -20.15 -7.01 -9.06
C PHE A 30 -21.12 -8.09 -8.56
N ASN A 31 -21.88 -7.86 -7.48
CA ASN A 31 -22.84 -8.85 -6.96
C ASN A 31 -24.18 -8.25 -6.46
N ASN A 32 -24.38 -6.93 -6.58
CA ASN A 32 -25.57 -6.19 -6.12
C ASN A 32 -25.88 -6.27 -4.61
N LYS A 33 -25.01 -6.89 -3.79
CA LYS A 33 -25.17 -6.95 -2.34
C LYS A 33 -25.10 -5.54 -1.76
N ALA A 34 -25.90 -5.28 -0.72
CA ALA A 34 -25.94 -3.99 -0.06
C ALA A 34 -24.61 -3.70 0.67
N PHE A 35 -23.97 -2.59 0.30
CA PHE A 35 -22.79 -2.04 0.97
C PHE A 35 -23.18 -1.07 2.09
N PHE A 36 -24.25 -0.29 1.86
CA PHE A 36 -24.80 0.64 2.84
C PHE A 36 -26.27 0.88 2.55
N ASN A 37 -27.07 1.03 3.61
CA ASN A 37 -28.45 1.49 3.53
C ASN A 37 -28.66 2.59 4.58
N SER A 38 -29.13 3.76 4.16
CA SER A 38 -29.49 4.85 5.08
C SER A 38 -30.69 4.44 5.93
N LYS A 39 -30.58 4.60 7.25
CA LYS A 39 -31.70 4.45 8.19
C LYS A 39 -32.59 5.69 8.26
N ALA A 40 -32.13 6.83 7.76
CA ALA A 40 -32.83 8.10 7.86
C ALA A 40 -33.44 8.52 6.51
N ASN A 41 -34.68 9.02 6.56
CA ASN A 41 -35.20 9.86 5.49
C ASN A 41 -34.45 11.19 5.53
N CYS A 42 -33.67 11.51 4.49
CA CYS A 42 -32.96 12.78 4.44
C CYS A 42 -33.98 13.94 4.62
N ALA A 43 -33.83 14.75 5.66
CA ALA A 43 -34.73 15.87 5.91
C ALA A 43 -34.54 16.96 4.85
N LYS A 44 -35.63 17.51 4.32
CA LYS A 44 -35.59 18.66 3.40
C LYS A 44 -34.98 19.85 4.15
N GLY A 45 -33.91 20.45 3.61
CA GLY A 45 -33.43 21.78 4.03
C GLY A 45 -32.09 21.86 4.79
N ILE A 46 -31.46 20.74 5.14
CA ILE A 46 -30.23 20.74 5.97
C ILE A 46 -28.92 20.67 5.14
N LEU A 47 -29.00 20.36 3.84
CA LEU A 47 -27.82 20.16 2.99
C LEU A 47 -27.53 21.36 2.08
N PRO A 48 -26.24 21.66 1.81
CA PRO A 48 -25.84 22.74 0.90
C PRO A 48 -26.45 22.52 -0.50
N LYS A 49 -26.74 23.64 -1.18
CA LYS A 49 -27.46 23.65 -2.47
C LYS A 49 -26.81 22.78 -3.55
N VAL A 50 -25.48 22.66 -3.52
CA VAL A 50 -24.67 21.81 -4.42
C VAL A 50 -23.49 21.23 -3.64
N GLU A 51 -23.29 19.92 -3.74
CA GLU A 51 -22.15 19.18 -3.19
C GLU A 51 -21.40 18.48 -4.32
N THR A 52 -20.07 18.38 -4.19
CA THR A 52 -19.22 17.64 -5.11
C THR A 52 -18.41 16.62 -4.33
N TYR A 53 -18.59 15.35 -4.65
CA TYR A 53 -17.81 14.25 -4.10
C TYR A 53 -16.86 13.73 -5.18
N ILE A 54 -15.55 13.85 -4.94
CA ILE A 54 -14.53 13.25 -5.81
C ILE A 54 -14.14 11.86 -5.29
N ALA A 55 -13.54 11.05 -6.16
CA ALA A 55 -13.03 9.72 -5.81
C ALA A 55 -14.11 8.79 -5.23
N PHE A 56 -15.33 8.86 -5.78
CA PHE A 56 -16.32 7.83 -5.52
C PHE A 56 -15.89 6.54 -6.21
N PRO A 57 -15.82 5.39 -5.51
CA PRO A 57 -15.33 4.16 -6.11
C PRO A 57 -16.36 3.49 -7.01
N GLY A 58 -16.01 3.24 -8.28
CA GLY A 58 -16.88 2.60 -9.26
C GLY A 58 -17.19 1.11 -9.01
N PHE A 59 -16.60 0.49 -7.99
CA PHE A 59 -17.06 -0.82 -7.50
C PHE A 59 -18.39 -0.73 -6.74
N LEU A 60 -18.87 0.48 -6.42
CA LEU A 60 -20.17 0.74 -5.83
C LEU A 60 -21.15 1.35 -6.84
N THR A 61 -22.41 0.96 -6.74
CA THR A 61 -23.54 1.58 -7.43
C THR A 61 -24.33 2.44 -6.43
N PRO A 62 -24.44 3.77 -6.66
CA PRO A 62 -25.17 4.64 -5.76
C PRO A 62 -26.67 4.71 -6.09
N GLN A 63 -27.51 4.69 -5.06
CA GLN A 63 -28.89 5.13 -5.13
C GLN A 63 -29.05 6.38 -4.27
N PHE A 64 -29.50 7.47 -4.89
CA PHE A 64 -29.71 8.76 -4.21
C PHE A 64 -31.16 8.90 -3.70
N HIS A 65 -31.38 9.83 -2.77
CA HIS A 65 -32.74 10.29 -2.43
C HIS A 65 -33.32 11.15 -3.58
N SER A 66 -33.76 10.50 -4.66
CA SER A 66 -34.16 11.10 -5.95
C SER A 66 -35.39 12.02 -5.88
N ASN A 67 -36.21 11.88 -4.84
CA ASN A 67 -37.30 12.80 -4.52
C ASN A 67 -36.80 14.21 -4.14
N GLN A 68 -35.56 14.34 -3.68
CA GLN A 68 -34.96 15.60 -3.22
C GLN A 68 -33.78 16.04 -4.10
N PHE A 69 -32.92 15.11 -4.51
CA PHE A 69 -31.67 15.39 -5.19
C PHE A 69 -31.66 14.90 -6.63
N LYS A 70 -30.91 15.62 -7.45
CA LYS A 70 -30.43 15.13 -8.73
C LYS A 70 -28.91 15.02 -8.64
N ALA A 71 -28.36 13.93 -9.17
CA ALA A 71 -26.93 13.69 -9.21
C ALA A 71 -26.44 13.63 -10.66
N LYS A 72 -25.25 14.17 -10.91
CA LYS A 72 -24.48 13.93 -12.13
C LYS A 72 -23.21 13.20 -11.73
N CYS A 73 -23.12 11.93 -12.12
CA CYS A 73 -21.92 11.12 -11.98
C CYS A 73 -21.07 11.25 -13.25
N ILE A 74 -19.78 11.51 -13.07
CA ILE A 74 -18.81 11.70 -14.15
C ILE A 74 -17.57 10.90 -13.81
N GLU A 75 -17.28 9.87 -14.60
CA GLU A 75 -16.06 9.08 -14.49
C GLU A 75 -14.80 9.96 -14.57
N GLN A 76 -13.81 9.70 -13.72
CA GLN A 76 -12.51 10.35 -13.69
C GLN A 76 -11.54 9.59 -14.61
N LYS A 77 -11.04 10.24 -15.66
CA LYS A 77 -10.14 9.58 -16.63
C LYS A 77 -8.72 9.37 -16.06
N ASN A 78 -8.07 8.31 -16.53
CA ASN A 78 -6.69 7.91 -16.23
C ASN A 78 -6.42 7.66 -14.73
N GLN A 79 -7.39 7.06 -14.04
CA GLN A 79 -7.32 6.74 -12.61
C GLN A 79 -7.90 5.36 -12.38
N GLU A 80 -7.27 4.36 -13.00
CA GLU A 80 -7.69 2.98 -12.85
C GLU A 80 -7.34 2.46 -11.47
N CYS A 81 -8.31 1.79 -10.87
CA CYS A 81 -8.22 1.19 -9.56
C CYS A 81 -8.44 -0.31 -9.68
N PHE A 82 -7.86 -1.03 -8.73
CA PHE A 82 -7.81 -2.49 -8.77
C PHE A 82 -8.24 -3.05 -7.44
N GLY A 83 -8.94 -4.18 -7.45
CA GLY A 83 -9.27 -4.92 -6.24
C GLY A 83 -9.47 -6.40 -6.50
N ILE A 84 -9.60 -7.14 -5.41
CA ILE A 84 -9.80 -8.58 -5.39
C ILE A 84 -11.20 -8.85 -4.89
N ILE A 85 -12.07 -9.35 -5.76
CA ILE A 85 -13.35 -9.93 -5.37
C ILE A 85 -13.08 -11.32 -4.81
N LEU A 86 -13.52 -11.54 -3.58
CA LEU A 86 -13.44 -12.82 -2.90
C LEU A 86 -14.74 -13.58 -3.13
N SER A 87 -14.66 -14.63 -3.97
CA SER A 87 -15.77 -15.57 -4.12
C SER A 87 -15.94 -16.35 -2.81
N PRO A 88 -17.19 -16.59 -2.35
CA PRO A 88 -17.47 -17.45 -1.19
C PRO A 88 -16.91 -18.88 -1.32
N GLU A 89 -16.60 -19.32 -2.53
CA GLU A 89 -16.05 -20.66 -2.80
C GLU A 89 -14.55 -20.79 -2.49
N ILE A 90 -13.84 -19.66 -2.40
CA ILE A 90 -12.39 -19.64 -2.17
C ILE A 90 -12.13 -19.85 -0.68
N LYS A 91 -11.53 -21.00 -0.33
CA LYS A 91 -11.30 -21.39 1.07
C LYS A 91 -9.94 -20.95 1.59
N ASN A 92 -8.98 -20.71 0.71
CA ASN A 92 -7.63 -20.31 1.09
C ASN A 92 -6.93 -19.53 -0.04
N THR A 93 -5.82 -18.89 0.31
CA THR A 93 -5.02 -18.09 -0.61
C THR A 93 -4.45 -18.90 -1.77
N GLN A 94 -4.14 -20.18 -1.56
CA GLN A 94 -3.57 -21.02 -2.61
C GLN A 94 -4.59 -21.30 -3.71
N GLU A 95 -5.85 -21.57 -3.35
CA GLU A 95 -6.96 -21.69 -4.31
C GLU A 95 -7.15 -20.40 -5.11
N TYR A 96 -7.15 -19.24 -4.44
CA TYR A 96 -7.23 -17.95 -5.14
C TYR A 96 -6.12 -17.81 -6.18
N LEU A 97 -4.87 -18.08 -5.79
CA LEU A 97 -3.71 -17.99 -6.68
C LEU A 97 -3.80 -18.97 -7.85
N VAL A 98 -4.38 -20.16 -7.65
CA VAL A 98 -4.53 -21.14 -8.72
C VAL A 98 -5.58 -20.71 -9.74
N GLN A 99 -6.69 -20.16 -9.27
CA GLN A 99 -7.81 -19.74 -10.11
C GLN A 99 -7.56 -18.41 -10.84
N ASN A 100 -6.91 -17.44 -10.19
CA ASN A 100 -6.82 -16.07 -10.70
C ASN A 100 -5.44 -15.71 -11.26
N LEU A 101 -4.37 -16.45 -10.93
CA LEU A 101 -3.01 -16.14 -11.37
C LEU A 101 -2.39 -17.28 -12.19
N SER A 102 -1.75 -16.91 -13.30
CA SER A 102 -0.98 -17.85 -14.12
C SER A 102 0.19 -18.45 -13.33
N LYS A 103 0.64 -19.65 -13.73
CA LYS A 103 1.80 -20.33 -13.11
C LYS A 103 3.04 -19.44 -13.08
N ASN A 104 3.28 -18.67 -14.14
CA ASN A 104 4.41 -17.75 -14.26
C ASN A 104 4.28 -16.54 -13.33
N SER A 105 3.07 -16.14 -12.97
CA SER A 105 2.79 -15.05 -12.02
C SER A 105 2.89 -15.51 -10.57
N ARG A 106 2.27 -16.64 -10.22
CA ARG A 106 2.23 -17.14 -8.84
C ARG A 106 3.55 -17.73 -8.35
N SER A 107 4.32 -18.39 -9.23
CA SER A 107 5.55 -19.09 -8.79
C SER A 107 6.62 -18.14 -8.22
N PRO A 108 6.93 -16.98 -8.84
CA PRO A 108 7.89 -16.03 -8.27
C PRO A 108 7.45 -15.47 -6.92
N ILE A 109 6.16 -15.19 -6.73
CA ILE A 109 5.60 -14.71 -5.46
C ILE A 109 5.86 -15.74 -4.36
N LEU A 110 5.46 -17.00 -4.59
CA LEU A 110 5.63 -18.08 -3.62
C LEU A 110 7.10 -18.37 -3.34
N LYS A 111 7.96 -18.36 -4.36
CA LYS A 111 9.42 -18.56 -4.21
C LYS A 111 10.04 -17.46 -3.35
N LYS A 112 9.68 -16.20 -3.57
CA LYS A 112 10.22 -15.07 -2.80
C LYS A 112 9.74 -15.06 -1.35
N LYS A 113 8.46 -15.36 -1.11
CA LYS A 113 7.93 -15.57 0.24
C LYS A 113 8.68 -16.70 0.96
N LYS A 114 8.80 -17.88 0.33
CA LYS A 114 9.53 -19.01 0.90
C LYS A 114 11.01 -18.67 1.16
N ARG A 115 11.64 -17.91 0.26
CA ARG A 115 13.01 -17.43 0.43
C ARG A 115 13.14 -16.49 1.63
N LEU A 116 12.19 -15.58 1.83
CA LEU A 116 12.16 -14.69 2.99
C LEU A 116 12.09 -15.49 4.29
N GLU A 117 11.14 -16.42 4.38
CA GLU A 117 10.92 -17.27 5.57
C GLU A 117 12.08 -18.24 5.83
N ALA A 118 12.84 -18.62 4.80
CA ALA A 118 14.02 -19.47 4.94
C ALA A 118 15.29 -18.70 5.33
N CYS A 119 15.37 -17.41 5.00
CA CYS A 119 16.56 -16.58 5.28
C CYS A 119 16.47 -15.82 6.60
N PHE A 120 15.27 -15.67 7.18
CA PHE A 120 15.03 -14.85 8.36
C PHE A 120 14.00 -15.47 9.29
N ASN A 121 14.03 -15.04 10.56
CA ASN A 121 13.03 -15.38 11.56
C ASN A 121 11.77 -14.52 11.36
N ILE A 122 10.93 -14.90 10.39
CA ILE A 122 9.76 -14.11 10.02
C ILE A 122 8.55 -14.42 10.90
N THR A 123 7.92 -13.37 11.41
CA THR A 123 6.58 -13.46 12.02
C THR A 123 5.62 -12.46 11.37
N TYR A 124 4.34 -12.83 11.35
CA TYR A 124 3.26 -12.02 10.79
C TYR A 124 2.31 -11.64 11.92
N LYS A 125 1.97 -10.35 12.05
CA LYS A 125 1.05 -9.88 13.08
C LYS A 125 0.05 -8.91 12.49
N VAL A 126 -1.22 -9.09 12.87
CA VAL A 126 -2.31 -8.17 12.54
C VAL A 126 -2.76 -7.49 13.82
N PHE A 127 -2.77 -6.17 13.81
CA PHE A 127 -3.35 -5.35 14.87
C PHE A 127 -4.71 -4.85 14.38
N TYR A 128 -5.78 -5.42 14.93
CA TYR A 128 -7.17 -5.11 14.61
C TYR A 128 -7.99 -5.30 15.89
N GLY A 129 -8.55 -4.20 16.41
CA GLY A 129 -9.32 -4.19 17.66
C GLY A 129 -8.51 -4.08 18.95
N ASN A 130 -7.21 -4.33 18.88
CA ASN A 130 -6.34 -4.26 20.06
C ASN A 130 -4.91 -3.86 19.67
N ILE A 131 -4.54 -2.62 20.03
CA ILE A 131 -3.17 -2.13 20.00
C ILE A 131 -2.96 -1.14 21.15
N ASN A 132 -1.88 -1.30 21.90
CA ASN A 132 -1.50 -0.31 22.91
C ASN A 132 -0.80 0.90 22.26
N LYS A 133 -0.69 2.00 23.00
CA LYS A 133 -0.19 3.25 22.44
C LYS A 133 1.30 3.18 22.06
N ASP A 134 2.12 2.53 22.87
CA ASP A 134 3.56 2.41 22.62
C ASP A 134 3.86 1.64 21.33
N GLU A 135 3.19 0.51 21.13
CA GLU A 135 3.35 -0.31 19.92
C GLU A 135 2.79 0.43 18.69
N TYR A 136 1.68 1.15 18.85
CA TYR A 136 1.13 2.00 17.79
C TYR A 136 2.15 3.07 17.36
N ASP A 137 2.72 3.81 18.31
CA ASP A 137 3.68 4.89 18.04
C ASP A 137 4.97 4.33 17.42
N ARG A 138 5.46 3.19 17.92
CA ARG A 138 6.60 2.47 17.35
C ARG A 138 6.36 2.09 15.88
N LEU A 139 5.20 1.51 15.57
CA LEU A 139 4.87 1.08 14.21
C LEU A 139 4.65 2.24 13.27
N MET A 140 3.98 3.31 13.70
CA MET A 140 3.81 4.51 12.90
C MET A 140 5.15 5.18 12.60
N ASN A 141 6.02 5.35 13.59
CA ASN A 141 7.36 5.91 13.38
C ASN A 141 8.19 5.05 12.40
N THR A 142 8.09 3.73 12.53
CA THR A 142 8.77 2.78 11.63
C THR A 142 8.23 2.88 10.20
N ALA A 143 6.91 2.94 10.03
CA ALA A 143 6.27 3.10 8.73
C ALA A 143 6.66 4.44 8.07
N TYR A 144 6.69 5.53 8.84
CA TYR A 144 7.16 6.83 8.36
C TYR A 144 8.59 6.76 7.83
N ALA A 145 9.52 6.19 8.60
CA ALA A 145 10.91 6.04 8.19
C ALA A 145 11.07 5.20 6.91
N MET A 146 10.30 4.12 6.77
CA MET A 146 10.27 3.30 5.55
C MET A 146 9.75 4.08 4.33
N LEU A 147 8.68 4.87 4.52
CA LEU A 147 8.13 5.70 3.44
C LEU A 147 9.15 6.75 3.01
N VAL A 148 9.71 7.53 3.94
CA VAL A 148 10.70 8.59 3.63
C VAL A 148 11.87 8.04 2.80
N ARG A 149 12.53 6.96 3.27
CA ARG A 149 13.64 6.32 2.54
C ARG A 149 13.24 5.91 1.11
N ARG A 150 12.02 5.40 0.94
CA ARG A 150 11.49 4.99 -0.37
C ARG A 150 11.23 6.16 -1.31
N PHE A 151 10.73 7.29 -0.80
CA PHE A 151 10.47 8.47 -1.62
C PHE A 151 11.73 9.21 -2.01
N GLU A 152 12.71 9.30 -1.10
CA GLU A 152 14.06 9.81 -1.42
C GLU A 152 14.69 8.99 -2.56
N GLN A 153 14.61 7.65 -2.50
CA GLN A 153 15.09 6.77 -3.57
C GLN A 153 14.41 7.04 -4.93
N ARG A 154 13.14 7.48 -4.93
CA ARG A 154 12.34 7.71 -6.15
C ARG A 154 12.35 9.17 -6.63
N ASN A 155 12.89 10.09 -5.85
CA ASN A 155 12.78 11.54 -6.06
C ASN A 155 11.32 11.99 -6.34
N ASP A 156 10.39 11.52 -5.52
CA ASP A 156 8.94 11.67 -5.75
C ASP A 156 8.26 12.32 -4.53
N SER A 157 7.21 13.11 -4.76
CA SER A 157 6.47 13.78 -3.68
C SER A 157 5.30 12.91 -3.21
N ASN A 158 5.08 12.79 -1.89
CA ASN A 158 4.04 11.91 -1.37
C ASN A 158 2.89 12.68 -0.69
N PHE A 159 1.66 12.47 -1.19
CA PHE A 159 0.43 12.95 -0.55
C PHE A 159 0.23 12.36 0.85
N ILE A 160 0.63 11.10 1.09
CA ILE A 160 0.51 10.45 2.41
C ILE A 160 1.38 11.17 3.45
N LEU A 161 2.66 11.41 3.14
CA LEU A 161 3.58 12.08 4.08
C LEU A 161 3.13 13.50 4.42
N LYS A 162 2.54 14.23 3.46
CA LYS A 162 1.95 15.56 3.71
C LYS A 162 0.79 15.53 4.71
N ASN A 163 0.11 14.40 4.86
CA ASN A 163 -1.02 14.23 5.76
C ASN A 163 -0.69 13.30 6.95
N TRP A 164 0.59 13.06 7.24
CA TRP A 164 1.01 12.06 8.22
C TRP A 164 0.47 12.33 9.63
N ASN A 165 0.51 13.57 10.09
CA ASN A 165 0.01 13.96 11.42
C ASN A 165 -1.47 13.63 11.60
N LYS A 166 -2.28 13.85 10.55
CA LYS A 166 -3.69 13.45 10.55
C LYS A 166 -3.84 11.94 10.75
N TYR A 167 -3.03 11.13 10.06
CA TYR A 167 -3.06 9.66 10.22
C TYR A 167 -2.62 9.22 11.62
N LEU A 168 -1.65 9.89 12.24
CA LEU A 168 -1.24 9.68 13.63
C LEU A 168 -2.40 9.92 14.61
N GLU A 169 -3.25 10.89 14.34
CA GLU A 169 -4.40 11.21 15.18
C GLU A 169 -5.54 10.20 15.02
N ILE A 170 -5.90 9.84 13.77
CA ILE A 170 -7.12 9.05 13.53
C ILE A 170 -6.92 7.53 13.64
N LEU A 171 -5.73 6.99 13.36
CA LEU A 171 -5.59 5.54 13.20
C LEU A 171 -5.65 4.78 14.53
N TYR A 172 -5.10 5.32 15.62
CA TYR A 172 -5.13 4.64 16.92
C TYR A 172 -6.56 4.28 17.37
N PRO A 173 -7.51 5.25 17.45
CA PRO A 173 -8.89 4.91 17.81
C PRO A 173 -9.57 4.03 16.75
N LEU A 174 -9.28 4.21 15.46
CA LEU A 174 -9.90 3.38 14.41
C LEU A 174 -9.44 1.92 14.48
N ILE A 175 -8.17 1.65 14.81
CA ILE A 175 -7.68 0.28 14.99
C ILE A 175 -8.41 -0.39 16.15
N ASN A 176 -8.48 0.26 17.30
CA ASN A 176 -9.16 -0.26 18.49
C ASN A 176 -10.69 -0.36 18.33
N GLN A 177 -11.27 0.29 17.31
CA GLN A 177 -12.68 0.17 16.93
C GLN A 177 -12.94 -0.84 15.79
N ASN A 178 -11.96 -1.66 15.40
CA ASN A 178 -12.10 -2.61 14.28
C ASN A 178 -12.40 -1.93 12.93
N LYS A 179 -11.93 -0.70 12.76
CA LYS A 179 -12.17 0.16 11.59
C LYS A 179 -10.92 0.41 10.76
N ALA A 180 -9.75 0.22 11.37
CA ALA A 180 -8.45 0.20 10.71
C ALA A 180 -7.63 -1.00 11.21
N SER A 181 -6.56 -1.33 10.51
CA SER A 181 -5.59 -2.32 10.99
C SER A 181 -4.17 -2.01 10.55
N PHE A 182 -3.21 -2.53 11.32
CA PHE A 182 -1.84 -2.72 10.85
C PHE A 182 -1.60 -4.18 10.53
N PHE A 183 -1.02 -4.44 9.36
CA PHE A 183 -0.46 -5.72 9.00
C PHE A 183 1.05 -5.58 9.00
N VAL A 184 1.73 -6.35 9.83
CA VAL A 184 3.15 -6.20 10.07
C VAL A 184 3.86 -7.51 9.78
N ILE A 185 4.92 -7.43 8.97
CA ILE A 185 5.91 -8.49 8.81
C ILE A 185 7.11 -8.10 9.65
N TYR A 186 7.51 -8.99 10.55
CA TYR A 186 8.69 -8.84 11.39
C TYR A 186 9.82 -9.74 10.90
N ASN A 187 11.05 -9.26 11.02
CA ASN A 187 12.23 -10.10 11.18
C ASN A 187 12.63 -10.02 12.65
N GLU A 188 12.46 -11.11 13.39
CA GLU A 188 12.53 -11.14 14.86
C GLU A 188 11.58 -10.09 15.47
N ASN A 189 12.11 -9.08 16.15
CA ASN A 189 11.33 -8.00 16.78
C ASN A 189 11.28 -6.72 15.93
N THR A 190 11.94 -6.73 14.76
CA THR A 190 12.06 -5.56 13.87
C THR A 190 10.98 -5.58 12.80
N PRO A 191 10.07 -4.60 12.74
CA PRO A 191 9.14 -4.48 11.63
C PRO A 191 9.92 -4.22 10.34
N ILE A 192 9.73 -5.07 9.32
CA ILE A 192 10.34 -4.92 7.99
C ILE A 192 9.31 -4.52 6.93
N GLN A 193 8.02 -4.68 7.22
CA GLN A 193 6.91 -4.26 6.38
C GLN A 193 5.72 -3.90 7.27
N ILE A 194 5.08 -2.77 6.98
CA ILE A 194 3.86 -2.33 7.66
C ILE A 194 2.85 -1.88 6.60
N SER A 195 1.67 -2.50 6.56
CA SER A 195 0.54 -2.05 5.76
C SER A 195 -0.52 -1.46 6.68
N ILE A 196 -0.86 -0.19 6.47
CA ILE A 196 -1.98 0.48 7.13
C ILE A 196 -3.21 0.30 6.24
N ASN A 197 -4.29 -0.21 6.84
CA ASN A 197 -5.50 -0.56 6.12
C ASN A 197 -6.74 -0.02 6.85
N PHE A 198 -7.82 0.18 6.09
CA PHE A 198 -9.13 0.51 6.63
C PHE A 198 -10.13 -0.61 6.35
N HIS A 199 -11.22 -0.64 7.11
CA HIS A 199 -12.25 -1.67 7.02
C HIS A 199 -13.63 -1.04 7.03
N TYR A 200 -14.48 -1.45 6.09
CA TYR A 200 -15.89 -1.06 6.10
C TYR A 200 -16.74 -2.18 5.51
N ASN A 201 -17.74 -2.65 6.28
CA ASN A 201 -18.73 -3.65 5.84
C ASN A 201 -18.14 -4.79 4.97
N LYS A 202 -17.22 -5.58 5.55
CA LYS A 202 -16.52 -6.69 4.89
C LYS A 202 -15.73 -6.32 3.63
N THR A 203 -15.38 -5.03 3.50
CA THR A 203 -14.40 -4.52 2.54
C THR A 203 -13.12 -4.13 3.25
N PHE A 204 -12.01 -4.65 2.77
CA PHE A 204 -10.66 -4.33 3.20
C PHE A 204 -10.07 -3.30 2.23
N PHE A 205 -9.52 -2.20 2.75
CA PHE A 205 -8.89 -1.15 1.96
C PHE A 205 -7.38 -1.14 2.22
N ALA A 206 -6.59 -1.69 1.31
CA ALA A 206 -5.13 -1.63 1.38
C ALA A 206 -4.67 -0.21 1.05
N TYR A 207 -4.30 0.57 2.09
CA TYR A 207 -4.19 2.02 1.95
C TYR A 207 -2.75 2.52 1.89
N ILE A 208 -1.93 2.30 2.93
CA ILE A 208 -0.53 2.76 2.97
C ILE A 208 0.40 1.56 3.14
N PRO A 209 1.04 1.07 2.07
CA PRO A 209 2.09 0.07 2.16
C PRO A 209 3.46 0.72 2.42
N ALA A 210 4.08 0.37 3.53
CA ALA A 210 5.45 0.73 3.88
C ALA A 210 6.31 -0.53 4.02
N TYR A 211 7.57 -0.49 3.57
CA TYR A 211 8.50 -1.60 3.74
C TYR A 211 9.95 -1.13 3.76
N ASN A 212 10.80 -1.92 4.40
CA ASN A 212 12.24 -1.70 4.39
C ASN A 212 12.82 -2.09 3.02
N ILE A 213 13.32 -1.09 2.29
CA ILE A 213 13.88 -1.26 0.94
C ILE A 213 15.13 -2.14 0.91
N ASP A 214 15.79 -2.37 2.05
CA ASP A 214 16.96 -3.26 2.15
C ASP A 214 16.57 -4.72 1.83
N TYR A 215 15.29 -5.09 2.04
CA TYR A 215 14.74 -6.43 1.78
C TYR A 215 14.12 -6.55 0.37
N ALA A 216 14.38 -5.61 -0.55
CA ALA A 216 13.67 -5.54 -1.84
C ALA A 216 13.72 -6.84 -2.67
N GLN A 217 14.83 -7.60 -2.61
CA GLN A 217 14.97 -8.88 -3.34
C GLN A 217 13.93 -9.93 -2.93
N PHE A 218 13.56 -9.92 -1.65
CA PHE A 218 12.58 -10.84 -1.06
C PHE A 218 11.13 -10.49 -1.39
N GLY A 219 10.87 -9.37 -2.06
CA GLY A 219 9.54 -9.04 -2.57
C GLY A 219 8.48 -8.83 -1.49
N LEU A 220 8.83 -8.14 -0.39
CA LEU A 220 7.96 -7.90 0.77
C LEU A 220 6.55 -7.43 0.41
N GLY A 221 6.40 -6.58 -0.61
CA GLY A 221 5.08 -6.12 -1.07
C GLY A 221 4.15 -7.27 -1.53
N ASN A 222 4.67 -8.27 -2.24
CA ASN A 222 3.84 -9.42 -2.65
C ASN A 222 3.53 -10.33 -1.46
N THR A 223 4.47 -10.51 -0.54
CA THR A 223 4.22 -11.24 0.71
C THR A 223 3.15 -10.56 1.55
N ALA A 224 3.15 -9.23 1.61
CA ALA A 224 2.13 -8.45 2.29
C ALA A 224 0.74 -8.67 1.68
N VAL A 225 0.61 -8.56 0.35
CA VAL A 225 -0.67 -8.82 -0.35
C VAL A 225 -1.14 -10.25 -0.12
N PHE A 226 -0.24 -11.24 -0.20
CA PHE A 226 -0.57 -12.64 0.10
C PHE A 226 -1.19 -12.78 1.50
N LYS A 227 -0.57 -12.17 2.53
CA LYS A 227 -1.03 -12.26 3.92
C LYS A 227 -2.29 -11.43 4.20
N GLN A 228 -2.47 -10.31 3.52
CA GLN A 228 -3.73 -9.56 3.55
C GLN A 228 -4.88 -10.37 2.96
N LEU A 229 -4.63 -11.04 1.83
CA LEU A 229 -5.60 -11.92 1.19
C LEU A 229 -5.96 -13.13 2.06
N GLU A 230 -4.95 -13.79 2.65
CA GLU A 230 -5.12 -14.87 3.63
C GLU A 230 -6.06 -14.45 4.77
N TRP A 231 -5.76 -13.33 5.43
CA TRP A 231 -6.58 -12.81 6.51
C TRP A 231 -8.00 -12.43 6.06
N CYS A 232 -8.15 -11.83 4.87
CA CYS A 232 -9.47 -11.48 4.33
C CYS A 232 -10.35 -12.73 4.13
N ILE A 233 -9.78 -13.81 3.59
CA ILE A 233 -10.48 -15.09 3.41
C ILE A 233 -10.89 -15.67 4.77
N GLU A 234 -9.94 -15.77 5.71
CA GLU A 234 -10.19 -16.29 7.06
C GLU A 234 -11.24 -15.49 7.85
N ASN A 235 -11.37 -14.18 7.57
CA ASN A 235 -12.30 -13.28 8.27
C ASN A 235 -13.58 -12.98 7.47
N ASN A 236 -13.84 -13.76 6.41
CA ASN A 236 -15.04 -13.65 5.56
C ASN A 236 -15.24 -12.23 5.00
N TYR A 237 -14.15 -11.61 4.52
CA TYR A 237 -14.23 -10.39 3.72
C TYR A 237 -14.64 -10.74 2.30
N GLU A 238 -15.36 -9.82 1.65
CA GLU A 238 -15.90 -10.02 0.30
C GLU A 238 -15.08 -9.29 -0.76
N TYR A 239 -14.35 -8.26 -0.35
CA TYR A 239 -13.61 -7.41 -1.25
C TYR A 239 -12.35 -6.86 -0.59
N LEU A 240 -11.23 -6.94 -1.32
CA LEU A 240 -9.97 -6.28 -0.97
C LEU A 240 -9.69 -5.23 -2.04
N ASP A 241 -9.91 -3.97 -1.70
CA ASP A 241 -9.59 -2.84 -2.54
C ASP A 241 -8.09 -2.50 -2.42
N MET A 242 -7.39 -2.50 -3.55
CA MET A 242 -5.99 -2.08 -3.63
C MET A 242 -5.87 -0.62 -4.09
N GLY A 243 -6.97 0.03 -4.42
CA GLY A 243 -7.05 1.44 -4.79
C GLY A 243 -6.37 1.79 -6.12
N ASN A 244 -6.19 3.09 -6.34
CA ASN A 244 -5.71 3.67 -7.59
C ASN A 244 -4.23 3.36 -7.89
N GLY A 245 -3.92 3.18 -9.18
CA GLY A 245 -2.57 3.12 -9.72
C GLY A 245 -2.39 1.88 -10.58
N ASP A 246 -2.09 2.08 -11.85
CA ASP A 246 -1.72 1.02 -12.78
C ASP A 246 -0.28 0.59 -12.53
N LEU A 247 -0.12 -0.25 -11.52
CA LEU A 247 1.15 -0.89 -11.17
C LEU A 247 1.04 -2.36 -11.54
N GLU A 248 2.08 -2.89 -12.21
CA GLU A 248 2.10 -4.26 -12.74
C GLU A 248 1.68 -5.33 -11.71
N TYR A 249 2.05 -5.16 -10.43
CA TYR A 249 1.65 -6.10 -9.40
C TYR A 249 0.14 -6.05 -9.10
N LYS A 250 -0.53 -4.89 -9.17
CA LYS A 250 -1.98 -4.79 -8.98
C LYS A 250 -2.72 -5.49 -10.12
N VAL A 251 -2.30 -5.25 -11.36
CA VAL A 251 -2.82 -5.97 -12.54
C VAL A 251 -2.66 -7.49 -12.37
N ARG A 252 -1.53 -7.92 -11.79
CA ARG A 252 -1.27 -9.34 -11.54
C ARG A 252 -2.13 -9.95 -10.44
N TRP A 253 -2.39 -9.22 -9.36
CA TRP A 253 -3.10 -9.74 -8.18
C TRP A 253 -4.61 -9.63 -8.30
N CYS A 254 -5.12 -8.59 -8.95
CA CYS A 254 -6.54 -8.24 -8.94
C CYS A 254 -7.32 -8.91 -10.06
N ASN A 255 -8.53 -9.39 -9.72
CA ASN A 255 -9.51 -9.90 -10.67
C ASN A 255 -10.63 -8.88 -10.97
N TYR A 256 -10.52 -7.66 -10.42
CA TYR A 256 -11.48 -6.59 -10.64
C TYR A 256 -10.80 -5.25 -10.84
N GLN A 257 -11.24 -4.55 -11.88
CA GLN A 257 -10.78 -3.22 -12.25
C GLN A 257 -11.97 -2.27 -12.29
N TYR A 258 -11.79 -1.07 -11.76
CA TYR A 258 -12.83 -0.06 -11.70
C TYR A 258 -12.26 1.35 -11.84
N SER A 259 -13.10 2.29 -12.24
CA SER A 259 -12.77 3.70 -12.31
C SER A 259 -13.37 4.48 -11.14
N LEU A 260 -12.78 5.64 -10.86
CA LEU A 260 -13.33 6.58 -9.90
C LEU A 260 -14.34 7.50 -10.58
N GLU A 261 -15.32 7.98 -9.82
CA GLU A 261 -16.31 8.95 -10.29
C GLU A 261 -16.25 10.24 -9.46
N THR A 262 -16.65 11.33 -10.10
CA THR A 262 -17.03 12.57 -9.43
C THR A 262 -18.54 12.69 -9.45
N HIS A 263 -19.16 12.78 -8.27
CA HIS A 263 -20.59 12.99 -8.13
C HIS A 263 -20.88 14.45 -7.80
N ILE A 264 -21.65 15.13 -8.66
CA ILE A 264 -22.16 16.46 -8.40
C ILE A 264 -23.64 16.32 -8.03
N ILE A 265 -23.98 16.62 -6.78
CA ILE A 265 -25.32 16.43 -6.22
C ILE A 265 -25.93 17.80 -5.92
N TYR A 266 -27.18 18.02 -6.32
CA TYR A 266 -27.87 19.29 -6.12
C TYR A 266 -29.37 19.10 -5.90
N LEU A 267 -29.99 20.07 -5.22
CA LEU A 267 -31.42 20.07 -4.96
C LEU A 267 -32.22 20.17 -6.26
N LYS A 268 -33.12 19.20 -6.50
CA LYS A 268 -33.93 19.12 -7.72
C LYS A 268 -34.88 20.31 -7.88
N SER A 269 -35.49 20.75 -6.76
CA SER A 269 -36.47 21.84 -6.72
C SER A 269 -35.86 23.24 -6.83
N ASN A 270 -34.53 23.39 -6.77
CA ASN A 270 -33.88 24.69 -6.70
C ASN A 270 -33.19 25.05 -8.02
N PHE A 271 -33.74 26.04 -8.75
CA PHE A 271 -33.20 26.49 -10.02
C PHE A 271 -31.77 27.05 -9.92
N ILE A 272 -31.49 27.84 -8.88
CA ILE A 272 -30.15 28.38 -8.62
C ILE A 272 -29.15 27.24 -8.38
N ALA A 273 -29.55 26.18 -7.68
CA ALA A 273 -28.71 25.00 -7.46
C ALA A 273 -28.38 24.29 -8.78
N ARG A 274 -29.35 24.17 -9.70
CA ARG A 274 -29.14 23.58 -11.03
C ARG A 274 -28.10 24.36 -11.84
N ILE A 275 -28.21 25.69 -11.86
CA ILE A 275 -27.23 26.56 -12.54
C ILE A 275 -25.85 26.43 -11.87
N LYS A 276 -25.79 26.50 -10.54
CA LYS A 276 -24.53 26.39 -9.79
C LYS A 276 -23.84 25.03 -10.00
N ALA A 277 -24.58 23.95 -10.23
CA ALA A 277 -24.04 22.63 -10.52
C ALA A 277 -23.32 22.55 -11.89
N LEU A 278 -23.63 23.44 -12.84
CA LEU A 278 -22.95 23.47 -14.14
C LEU A 278 -21.45 23.75 -13.98
N LYS A 279 -21.06 24.67 -13.09
CA LYS A 279 -19.65 25.03 -12.85
C LYS A 279 -18.77 23.80 -12.50
N PRO A 280 -19.05 23.01 -11.45
CA PRO A 280 -18.26 21.81 -11.16
C PRO A 280 -18.38 20.74 -12.25
N ILE A 281 -19.54 20.59 -12.92
CA ILE A 281 -19.71 19.65 -14.05
C ILE A 281 -18.73 19.97 -15.18
N TYR A 282 -18.70 21.23 -15.65
CA TYR A 282 -17.79 21.65 -16.72
C TYR A 282 -16.33 21.59 -16.27
N ARG A 283 -16.03 21.94 -15.01
CA ARG A 283 -14.68 21.81 -14.45
C ARG A 283 -14.16 20.37 -14.54
N VAL A 284 -14.96 19.38 -14.12
CA VAL A 284 -14.55 17.96 -14.18
C VAL A 284 -14.38 17.49 -15.63
N LYS A 285 -15.30 17.86 -16.52
CA LYS A 285 -15.19 17.54 -17.95
C LYS A 285 -13.92 18.14 -18.57
N LEU A 286 -13.58 19.39 -18.24
CA LEU A 286 -12.37 20.05 -18.71
C LEU A 286 -11.11 19.36 -18.18
N ILE A 287 -11.08 19.00 -16.89
CA ILE A 287 -9.96 18.25 -16.31
C ILE A 287 -9.77 16.91 -17.03
N ASN A 288 -10.86 16.17 -17.27
CA ASN A 288 -10.80 14.91 -18.02
C ASN A 288 -10.30 15.11 -19.45
N PHE A 289 -10.77 16.13 -20.15
CA PHE A 289 -10.30 16.47 -21.50
C PHE A 289 -8.79 16.76 -21.51
N ILE A 290 -8.30 17.58 -20.57
CA ILE A 290 -6.87 17.88 -20.43
C ILE A 290 -6.05 16.61 -20.14
N LYS A 291 -6.55 15.73 -19.26
CA LYS A 291 -5.91 14.44 -18.95
C LYS A 291 -5.80 13.55 -20.19
N THR A 292 -6.86 13.45 -20.99
CA THR A 292 -6.86 12.69 -22.26
C THR A 292 -5.81 13.25 -23.23
N LEU A 293 -5.73 14.58 -23.38
CA LEU A 293 -4.71 15.22 -24.22
C LEU A 293 -3.28 14.93 -23.74
N LYS A 294 -3.03 14.93 -22.42
CA LYS A 294 -1.71 14.62 -21.85
C LYS A 294 -1.31 13.16 -22.08
N ASN A 295 -2.23 12.21 -21.92
CA ASN A 295 -1.94 10.79 -22.16
C ASN A 295 -1.59 10.52 -23.63
N LEU A 296 -2.28 11.17 -24.59
CA LEU A 296 -1.95 11.07 -26.01
C LEU A 296 -0.52 11.56 -26.32
N LYS A 297 -0.03 12.58 -25.59
CA LYS A 297 1.35 13.05 -25.70
C LYS A 297 2.36 12.13 -25.01
N GLN A 298 2.01 11.56 -23.86
CA GLN A 298 2.87 10.62 -23.12
C GLN A 298 3.04 9.28 -23.83
N ASN A 299 2.00 8.75 -24.49
CA ASN A 299 2.14 7.53 -25.29
C ASN A 299 3.11 7.69 -26.47
N LYS A 300 3.37 8.93 -26.92
CA LYS A 300 4.42 9.24 -27.91
C LYS A 300 5.82 9.41 -27.30
N THR A 301 5.94 9.48 -25.97
CA THR A 301 7.17 9.80 -25.23
C THR A 301 7.48 8.82 -24.09
N GLN A 302 6.95 7.59 -24.13
CA GLN A 302 7.38 6.51 -23.24
C GLN A 302 8.78 5.99 -23.66
N ASN A 303 9.77 6.87 -23.60
CA ASN A 303 11.14 6.48 -23.39
C ASN A 303 11.32 6.21 -21.90
N THR A 304 11.72 4.98 -21.62
CA THR A 304 12.33 4.47 -20.39
C THR A 304 12.84 5.59 -19.47
N LYS A 305 12.09 5.91 -18.42
CA LYS A 305 12.69 6.55 -17.25
C LYS A 305 13.62 5.52 -16.61
N THR A 306 14.83 5.42 -17.14
CA THR A 306 15.92 4.72 -16.48
C THR A 306 16.15 5.42 -15.15
N PHE A 307 15.91 4.70 -14.06
CA PHE A 307 16.36 5.17 -12.76
C PHE A 307 17.88 5.40 -12.90
N LYS A 308 18.33 6.64 -12.73
CA LYS A 308 19.77 6.92 -12.67
C LYS A 308 20.33 6.03 -11.56
N LYS A 309 21.13 5.02 -11.95
CA LYS A 309 21.91 4.25 -11.00
C LYS A 309 22.85 5.25 -10.34
N ILE A 310 22.57 5.60 -9.08
CA ILE A 310 23.54 6.29 -8.25
C ILE A 310 24.76 5.36 -8.18
N PRO A 311 25.98 5.83 -8.49
CA PRO A 311 27.18 5.02 -8.38
C PRO A 311 27.25 4.39 -6.98
N SER A 312 27.50 3.09 -6.91
CA SER A 312 27.69 2.45 -5.61
C SER A 312 28.99 2.96 -4.98
N GLU A 313 28.89 3.44 -3.75
CA GLU A 313 30.01 3.91 -2.91
C GLU A 313 30.92 2.75 -2.42
N TYR A 314 30.66 1.53 -2.87
CA TYR A 314 31.38 0.34 -2.46
C TYR A 314 31.63 -0.63 -3.63
N ILE A 315 32.61 -1.51 -3.43
CA ILE A 315 32.98 -2.62 -4.31
C ILE A 315 32.84 -3.92 -3.52
N ILE A 316 32.21 -4.94 -4.11
CA ILE A 316 32.09 -6.28 -3.53
C ILE A 316 33.08 -7.21 -4.23
N LYS A 317 33.93 -7.89 -3.46
CA LYS A 317 34.80 -8.97 -3.96
C LYS A 317 34.39 -10.31 -3.33
N PRO A 318 34.18 -11.37 -4.12
CA PRO A 318 33.90 -12.70 -3.55
C PRO A 318 35.11 -13.26 -2.81
N ILE A 319 34.84 -14.09 -1.80
CA ILE A 319 35.83 -14.85 -1.05
C ILE A 319 35.37 -16.32 -1.06
N ASP A 320 36.16 -17.19 -1.69
CA ASP A 320 35.88 -18.63 -1.73
C ASP A 320 36.61 -19.40 -0.62
N ASP A 321 37.82 -18.96 -0.23
CA ASP A 321 38.57 -19.55 0.88
C ASP A 321 38.16 -18.92 2.22
N ILE A 322 37.14 -19.49 2.85
CA ILE A 322 36.62 -19.02 4.14
C ILE A 322 37.57 -19.31 5.31
N ALA A 323 38.41 -20.35 5.20
CA ALA A 323 39.36 -20.71 6.23
C ALA A 323 40.47 -19.66 6.38
N SER A 324 40.77 -18.91 5.32
CA SER A 324 41.71 -17.78 5.36
C SER A 324 41.20 -16.59 6.19
N ILE A 325 39.88 -16.38 6.30
CA ILE A 325 39.29 -15.25 7.02
C ILE A 325 39.58 -15.35 8.52
N GLU A 326 39.50 -16.56 9.10
CA GLU A 326 39.67 -16.79 10.54
C GLU A 326 41.13 -16.64 11.01
N LYS A 327 42.08 -16.55 10.08
CA LYS A 327 43.52 -16.36 10.37
C LYS A 327 43.91 -14.88 10.45
N HIS A 328 43.00 -13.95 10.19
CA HIS A 328 43.28 -12.52 10.27
C HIS A 328 43.06 -11.97 11.68
N ASN A 329 44.14 -11.48 12.30
CA ASN A 329 44.11 -10.90 13.66
C ASN A 329 43.40 -9.52 13.75
N ASN A 330 42.98 -8.94 12.62
CA ASN A 330 42.45 -7.58 12.55
C ASN A 330 40.92 -7.52 12.35
N LEU A 331 40.19 -8.56 12.76
CA LEU A 331 38.75 -8.66 12.56
C LEU A 331 37.99 -8.51 13.89
N LYS A 332 36.97 -7.66 13.90
CA LYS A 332 36.00 -7.57 15.01
C LYS A 332 34.62 -7.97 14.50
N GLU A 333 34.06 -9.03 15.09
CA GLU A 333 32.70 -9.48 14.79
C GLU A 333 31.67 -8.43 15.24
N ILE A 334 30.66 -8.18 14.41
CA ILE A 334 29.59 -7.20 14.65
C ILE A 334 28.23 -7.83 14.42
N ASN A 335 27.21 -7.37 15.16
CA ASN A 335 25.86 -7.93 15.08
C ASN A 335 25.03 -7.21 13.99
N PHE A 336 24.37 -7.98 13.12
CA PHE A 336 23.50 -7.45 12.08
C PHE A 336 22.43 -6.48 12.61
N PHE A 337 21.84 -6.76 13.77
CA PHE A 337 20.78 -5.95 14.37
C PHE A 337 21.30 -4.71 15.11
N GLU A 338 22.62 -4.52 15.20
CA GLU A 338 23.23 -3.34 15.81
C GLU A 338 23.17 -2.14 14.84
N THR A 339 22.02 -1.48 14.84
CA THR A 339 21.62 -0.49 13.82
C THR A 339 22.58 0.70 13.62
N HIS A 340 23.41 1.06 14.61
CA HIS A 340 24.36 2.16 14.46
C HIS A 340 25.54 1.81 13.55
N THR A 341 25.95 0.54 13.52
CA THR A 341 27.16 0.08 12.82
C THR A 341 26.85 -0.64 11.52
N THR A 342 25.68 -1.28 11.38
CA THR A 342 25.39 -2.17 10.24
C THR A 342 24.35 -1.64 9.25
N LYS A 343 23.69 -0.51 9.51
CA LYS A 343 22.58 -0.01 8.66
C LYS A 343 22.98 0.20 7.20
N HIS A 344 24.20 0.67 6.95
CA HIS A 344 24.72 0.87 5.60
C HIS A 344 25.04 -0.46 4.87
N LEU A 345 25.19 -1.55 5.62
CA LEU A 345 25.42 -2.91 5.10
C LEU A 345 24.12 -3.69 4.88
N SER A 346 23.01 -3.28 5.50
CA SER A 346 21.78 -4.07 5.55
C SER A 346 21.33 -4.55 4.18
N LYS A 347 21.34 -3.67 3.18
CA LYS A 347 20.98 -4.04 1.81
C LYS A 347 21.95 -5.07 1.21
N ILE A 348 23.26 -4.87 1.36
CA ILE A 348 24.29 -5.76 0.81
C ILE A 348 24.14 -7.16 1.41
N ILE A 349 23.95 -7.22 2.72
CA ILE A 349 23.77 -8.48 3.45
C ILE A 349 22.47 -9.17 3.02
N CYS A 350 21.36 -8.44 2.93
CA CYS A 350 20.08 -9.00 2.45
C CYS A 350 20.22 -9.58 1.03
N ASP A 351 20.88 -8.87 0.13
CA ASP A 351 21.11 -9.32 -1.25
C ASP A 351 22.04 -10.57 -1.26
N PHE A 352 23.07 -10.59 -0.41
CA PHE A 352 24.00 -11.71 -0.29
C PHE A 352 23.33 -12.99 0.22
N ILE A 353 22.60 -12.92 1.33
CA ILE A 353 21.94 -14.13 1.87
C ILE A 353 20.79 -14.59 0.96
N TYR A 354 20.15 -13.68 0.22
CA TYR A 354 19.17 -14.07 -0.81
C TYR A 354 19.82 -14.93 -1.90
N ALA A 355 21.01 -14.53 -2.38
CA ALA A 355 21.75 -15.25 -3.40
C ALA A 355 22.27 -16.59 -2.89
N GLU A 356 22.85 -16.60 -1.69
CA GLU A 356 23.42 -17.80 -1.06
C GLU A 356 22.38 -18.73 -0.45
N LYS A 357 21.12 -18.30 -0.33
CA LYS A 357 20.01 -19.10 0.21
C LYS A 357 20.22 -19.49 1.68
N GLU A 358 21.01 -18.70 2.41
CA GLU A 358 21.37 -18.97 3.79
C GLU A 358 20.52 -18.18 4.79
N HIS A 359 20.40 -18.73 5.99
CA HIS A 359 19.72 -18.06 7.09
C HIS A 359 20.64 -17.03 7.77
N LEU A 360 20.09 -15.89 8.19
CA LEU A 360 20.82 -14.79 8.80
C LEU A 360 21.64 -15.21 10.04
N ASN A 361 21.16 -16.17 10.83
CA ASN A 361 21.92 -16.69 11.99
C ASN A 361 23.19 -17.47 11.61
N LYS A 362 23.35 -17.89 10.36
CA LYS A 362 24.54 -18.60 9.87
C LYS A 362 25.58 -17.66 9.26
N ILE A 363 25.27 -16.38 9.16
CA ILE A 363 26.25 -15.41 8.67
C ILE A 363 27.04 -14.81 9.81
N LYS A 364 28.33 -14.55 9.55
CA LYS A 364 29.18 -13.75 10.42
C LYS A 364 29.59 -12.49 9.68
N ILE A 365 29.56 -11.36 10.39
CA ILE A 365 29.92 -10.05 9.85
C ILE A 365 31.11 -9.55 10.64
N TYR A 366 32.17 -9.16 9.95
CA TYR A 366 33.39 -8.63 10.54
C TYR A 366 33.65 -7.24 10.02
N SER A 367 33.97 -6.33 10.93
CA SER A 367 34.66 -5.08 10.60
C SER A 367 36.17 -5.32 10.58
N ILE A 368 36.87 -4.74 9.60
CA ILE A 368 38.33 -4.80 9.53
C ILE A 368 38.88 -3.58 10.29
N LEU A 369 39.64 -3.82 11.35
CA LEU A 369 40.26 -2.77 12.17
C LEU A 369 41.09 -1.82 11.29
N ASN A 370 41.01 -0.52 11.62
CA ASN A 370 41.71 0.56 10.91
C ASN A 370 41.30 0.71 9.42
N SER A 371 40.12 0.24 9.04
CA SER A 371 39.55 0.46 7.71
C SER A 371 38.02 0.66 7.77
N SER A 372 37.44 1.17 6.69
CA SER A 372 35.99 1.24 6.48
C SER A 372 35.42 -0.04 5.83
N ASN A 373 36.19 -1.13 5.79
CA ASN A 373 35.85 -2.34 5.04
C ASN A 373 35.25 -3.42 5.93
N TYR A 374 34.43 -4.27 5.32
CA TYR A 374 33.70 -5.34 6.01
C TYR A 374 33.81 -6.66 5.30
N ILE A 375 33.79 -7.74 6.06
CA ILE A 375 33.69 -9.11 5.55
C ILE A 375 32.37 -9.70 6.02
N VAL A 376 31.63 -10.31 5.10
CA VAL A 376 30.44 -11.10 5.42
C VAL A 376 30.69 -12.51 4.93
N LYS A 377 30.50 -13.50 5.79
CA LYS A 377 30.66 -14.91 5.42
C LYS A 377 29.48 -15.76 5.82
N THR A 378 29.18 -16.74 4.98
CA THR A 378 28.41 -17.95 5.29
C THR A 378 29.40 -19.09 5.61
N PRO A 379 28.92 -20.31 5.93
CA PRO A 379 29.82 -21.47 6.06
C PRO A 379 30.62 -21.80 4.79
N ASN A 380 30.09 -21.45 3.60
CA ASN A 380 30.65 -21.90 2.32
C ASN A 380 31.22 -20.77 1.45
N LYS A 381 30.78 -19.52 1.63
CA LYS A 381 31.18 -18.38 0.81
C LYS A 381 31.27 -17.10 1.61
N GLY A 382 32.02 -16.13 1.10
CA GLY A 382 32.16 -14.83 1.72
C GLY A 382 32.22 -13.71 0.69
N ILE A 383 32.09 -12.49 1.19
CA ILE A 383 32.27 -11.27 0.43
C ILE A 383 33.10 -10.28 1.25
N ASN A 384 34.01 -9.59 0.58
CA ASN A 384 34.69 -8.41 1.08
C ASN A 384 33.99 -7.17 0.50
N ILE A 385 33.58 -6.27 1.37
CA ILE A 385 32.88 -5.03 1.05
C ILE A 385 33.87 -3.89 1.28
N LEU A 386 34.29 -3.27 0.18
CA LEU A 386 35.27 -2.18 0.17
C LEU A 386 34.54 -0.86 -0.06
N PHE A 387 34.46 0.00 0.96
CA PHE A 387 33.90 1.35 0.80
C PHE A 387 34.95 2.29 0.19
N LYS A 388 34.50 3.17 -0.70
CA LYS A 388 35.34 4.16 -1.38
C LYS A 388 35.63 5.38 -0.52
#